data_AF-A0A2X1PGR9-F1
#
_entry.id   AF-A0A2X1PGR9-F1
#
_cell.length_a   1.000
_cell.length_b   1.000
_cell.length_c   1.000
_cell.angle_alpha   90.00
_cell.angle_beta   90.00
_cell.angle_gamma   90.00
#
_symmetry.space_group_name_H-M   'P 1'
#
loop_
_entity.id
_entity.type
_entity.pdbx_description
1 polymer ?
#
loop_
_entity_poly.entity_id
_entity_poly.type
_entity_poly.pdbx_seq_one_letter_code
_entity_poly.pdbx_strand_id
1 'polypeptide(L)'
;MMSKIHPKYRPLLLFLVVLPFWTNSLIRIYGMKVFLGVKGILNTMLIDMGILSAPIRILNTEIAVIIGLVYLLLPFMILPLYSAIEKLDNRLLEAARDLGANTFQRFFRVILPLTMPGIIAGCLLVLLPAMGMFLCSRPTRWSKSLACW
;
A
#
# COMPACT_ATOMS: atom_id res chain seq x y z
N MET A 1 17.60 3.59 11.18
CA MET A 1 16.68 2.61 11.77
C MET A 1 16.31 1.43 10.85
N MET A 2 16.51 1.49 9.53
CA MET A 2 16.43 0.32 8.62
C MET A 2 17.75 -0.49 8.50
N SER A 3 18.79 -0.15 9.25
CA SER A 3 20.13 -0.77 9.16
C SER A 3 20.31 -2.00 10.06
N LYS A 4 19.23 -2.63 10.52
CA LYS A 4 19.28 -3.84 11.38
C LYS A 4 18.29 -4.94 10.99
N ILE A 5 17.70 -4.92 9.80
CA ILE A 5 16.93 -6.07 9.33
C ILE A 5 17.91 -7.00 8.62
N HIS A 6 18.27 -8.10 9.31
CA HIS A 6 19.12 -9.16 8.77
C HIS A 6 18.57 -9.58 7.39
N PRO A 7 19.41 -9.74 6.35
CA PRO A 7 18.96 -10.06 4.98
C PRO A 7 18.07 -11.31 4.88
N LYS A 8 18.09 -12.19 5.90
CA LYS A 8 17.18 -13.33 6.06
C LYS A 8 15.70 -12.97 6.26
N TYR A 9 15.38 -11.83 6.88
CA TYR A 9 13.99 -11.45 7.17
C TYR A 9 13.35 -10.59 6.07
N ARG A 10 14.14 -10.03 5.14
CA ARG A 10 13.60 -9.32 3.96
C ARG A 10 12.61 -10.17 3.15
N PRO A 11 12.94 -11.39 2.70
CA PRO A 11 11.98 -12.22 1.97
C PRO A 11 10.77 -12.60 2.82
N LEU A 12 10.91 -12.76 4.14
CA LEU A 12 9.79 -13.05 5.04
C LEU A 12 8.83 -11.85 5.19
N LEU A 13 9.36 -10.63 5.34
CA LEU A 13 8.58 -9.38 5.39
C LEU A 13 7.85 -9.13 4.07
N LEU A 14 8.52 -9.37 2.94
CA LEU A 14 7.89 -9.28 1.62
C LEU A 14 6.82 -10.34 1.45
N PHE A 15 7.11 -11.58 1.86
CA PHE A 15 6.13 -12.66 1.84
C PHE A 15 4.90 -12.28 2.68
N LEU A 16 5.07 -11.69 3.86
CA LEU A 16 3.98 -11.22 4.71
C LEU A 16 3.16 -10.08 4.06
N VAL A 17 3.79 -9.23 3.26
CA VAL A 17 3.12 -8.16 2.50
C VAL A 17 2.39 -8.71 1.26
N VAL A 18 2.93 -9.76 0.64
CA VAL A 18 2.33 -10.42 -0.53
C VAL A 18 1.23 -11.42 -0.12
N LEU A 19 1.29 -11.99 1.08
CA LEU A 19 0.31 -12.93 1.63
C LEU A 19 -1.13 -12.39 1.58
N PRO A 20 -1.44 -11.18 2.09
CA PRO A 20 -2.77 -10.58 1.99
C PRO A 20 -3.10 -10.13 0.56
N PHE A 21 -2.12 -10.10 -0.35
CA PHE A 21 -2.37 -9.94 -1.77
C PHE A 21 -2.77 -11.25 -2.45
N TRP A 22 -2.22 -12.38 -2.01
CA TRP A 22 -2.57 -13.71 -2.52
C TRP A 22 -3.92 -14.22 -2.03
N THR A 23 -4.52 -13.62 -1.01
CA THR A 23 -5.89 -13.96 -0.61
C THR A 23 -6.89 -13.51 -1.66
N ASN A 24 -7.75 -14.44 -2.11
CA ASN A 24 -8.82 -14.29 -3.09
C ASN A 24 -9.51 -12.91 -2.99
N SER A 25 -9.66 -12.23 -4.13
CA SER A 25 -10.28 -10.90 -4.22
C SER A 25 -11.60 -10.83 -3.46
N LEU A 26 -12.47 -11.84 -3.56
CA LEU A 26 -13.76 -11.83 -2.84
C LEU A 26 -13.61 -11.68 -1.32
N ILE A 27 -12.69 -12.42 -0.70
CA ILE A 27 -12.46 -12.37 0.76
C ILE A 27 -12.02 -10.96 1.16
N ARG A 28 -11.19 -10.31 0.34
CA ARG A 28 -10.71 -8.95 0.57
C ARG A 28 -11.82 -7.92 0.54
N ILE A 29 -12.74 -8.02 -0.43
CA ILE A 29 -13.88 -7.11 -0.57
C ILE A 29 -14.81 -7.25 0.62
N TYR A 30 -15.17 -8.48 0.97
CA TYR A 30 -16.04 -8.74 2.11
C TYR A 30 -15.37 -8.32 3.43
N GLY A 31 -14.07 -8.58 3.58
CA GLY A 31 -13.28 -8.10 4.73
C GLY A 31 -13.27 -6.59 4.82
N MET A 32 -13.04 -5.87 3.71
CA MET A 32 -13.06 -4.42 3.66
C MET A 32 -14.47 -3.86 3.95
N LYS A 33 -15.52 -4.50 3.42
CA LYS A 33 -16.92 -4.14 3.73
C LYS A 33 -17.27 -4.35 5.20
N VAL A 34 -16.77 -5.41 5.83
CA VAL A 34 -16.96 -5.67 7.26
C VAL A 34 -16.16 -4.67 8.09
N PHE A 35 -14.94 -4.32 7.67
CA PHE A 35 -14.08 -3.36 8.36
C PHE A 35 -14.64 -1.93 8.33
N LEU A 36 -15.10 -1.44 7.17
CA LEU A 36 -15.69 -0.11 6.97
C LEU A 36 -17.22 -0.07 7.19
N GLY A 37 -17.82 -1.18 7.58
CA GLY A 37 -19.25 -1.26 7.85
C GLY A 37 -19.68 -0.35 9.00
N VAL A 38 -20.98 -0.03 9.06
CA VAL A 38 -21.55 0.85 10.10
C VAL A 38 -21.31 0.29 11.52
N LYS A 39 -21.28 -1.04 11.67
CA LYS A 39 -20.89 -1.78 12.88
C LYS A 39 -19.52 -2.45 12.75
N GLY A 40 -18.65 -1.95 11.86
CA GLY A 40 -17.34 -2.52 11.60
C GLY A 40 -16.35 -2.20 12.72
N ILE A 41 -15.25 -2.95 12.75
CA ILE A 41 -14.18 -2.86 13.76
C ILE A 41 -13.71 -1.41 13.92
N LEU A 42 -13.57 -0.68 12.80
CA LEU A 42 -13.15 0.72 12.78
C LEU A 42 -14.11 1.61 13.60
N ASN A 43 -15.41 1.57 13.32
CA ASN A 43 -16.38 2.39 14.05
C ASN A 43 -16.46 2.01 15.53
N THR A 44 -16.44 0.72 15.88
CA THR A 44 -16.41 0.28 17.28
C THR A 44 -15.17 0.79 18.01
N MET A 45 -13.97 0.71 17.39
CA MET A 45 -12.75 1.23 18.00
C MET A 45 -12.78 2.75 18.18
N LEU A 46 -13.34 3.52 17.23
CA LEU A 46 -13.46 4.97 17.37
C LEU A 46 -14.50 5.40 18.42
N ILE A 47 -15.56 4.60 18.60
CA ILE A 47 -16.56 4.81 19.68
C ILE A 47 -15.95 4.44 21.03
N ASP A 48 -15.23 3.32 21.14
CA ASP A 48 -14.57 2.88 22.36
C ASP A 48 -13.47 3.85 22.81
N MET A 49 -12.78 4.50 21.86
CA MET A 49 -11.83 5.59 22.15
C MET A 49 -12.50 6.94 22.48
N GLY A 50 -13.84 7.02 22.46
CA GLY A 50 -14.59 8.23 22.80
C GLY A 50 -14.47 9.38 21.79
N ILE A 51 -13.91 9.13 20.60
CA ILE A 51 -13.75 10.12 19.53
C ILE A 51 -15.09 10.37 18.83
N LEU A 52 -15.98 9.37 18.82
CA LEU A 52 -17.26 9.40 18.14
C LEU A 52 -18.42 8.98 19.03
N SER A 53 -19.47 9.81 19.06
CA SER A 53 -20.70 9.57 19.81
C SER A 53 -21.78 8.80 19.01
N ALA A 54 -21.63 8.67 17.69
CA ALA A 54 -22.52 7.89 16.84
C ALA A 54 -21.75 7.24 15.66
N PRO A 55 -22.18 6.06 15.17
CA PRO A 55 -21.51 5.37 14.08
C PRO A 55 -21.66 6.12 12.74
N ILE A 56 -20.53 6.46 12.11
CA ILE A 56 -20.53 7.08 10.77
C ILE A 56 -20.73 6.00 9.70
N ARG A 57 -21.58 6.29 8.71
CA ARG A 57 -21.72 5.45 7.52
C ARG A 57 -20.59 5.71 6.52
N ILE A 58 -19.46 5.02 6.68
CA ILE A 58 -18.28 5.18 5.79
C ILE A 58 -18.40 4.30 4.53
N LEU A 59 -19.05 3.12 4.63
CA LEU A 59 -19.14 2.10 3.57
C LEU A 59 -19.59 2.59 2.17
N ASN A 60 -20.31 3.72 2.08
CA ASN A 60 -20.84 4.27 0.81
C ASN A 60 -20.29 5.66 0.48
N THR A 61 -19.23 6.10 1.16
CA THR A 61 -18.59 7.40 0.85
C THR A 61 -17.43 7.21 -0.11
N GLU A 62 -17.05 8.29 -0.80
CA GLU A 62 -15.87 8.33 -1.68
C GLU A 62 -14.60 7.89 -0.94
N ILE A 63 -14.51 8.18 0.36
CA ILE A 63 -13.38 7.80 1.21
C ILE A 63 -13.23 6.29 1.29
N ALA A 64 -14.33 5.53 1.45
CA ALA A 64 -14.26 4.06 1.46
C ALA A 64 -13.76 3.50 0.12
N VAL A 65 -14.17 4.12 -0.99
CA VAL A 65 -13.72 3.73 -2.33
C VAL A 65 -12.23 4.00 -2.48
N ILE A 66 -11.74 5.18 -2.07
CA ILE A 66 -10.32 5.53 -2.13
C ILE A 66 -9.48 4.55 -1.30
N ILE A 67 -9.89 4.22 -0.07
CA ILE A 67 -9.19 3.27 0.79
C ILE A 67 -9.14 1.88 0.15
N GLY A 68 -10.26 1.42 -0.41
CA GLY A 68 -10.34 0.17 -1.16
C GLY A 68 -9.36 0.14 -2.34
N LEU A 69 -9.35 1.19 -3.15
CA LEU A 69 -8.45 1.31 -4.31
C LEU A 69 -6.98 1.34 -3.90
N VAL A 70 -6.61 2.11 -2.87
CA VAL A 70 -5.23 2.13 -2.35
C VAL A 70 -4.81 0.73 -1.91
N TYR A 71 -5.69 -0.01 -1.23
CA TYR A 71 -5.39 -1.38 -0.80
C TYR A 71 -5.22 -2.36 -1.97
N LEU A 72 -5.98 -2.19 -3.06
CA LEU A 72 -5.82 -2.99 -4.27
C LEU A 72 -4.53 -2.65 -5.04
N LEU A 73 -4.14 -1.38 -5.08
CA LEU A 73 -3.03 -0.88 -5.89
C LEU A 73 -1.67 -0.95 -5.18
N LEU A 74 -1.66 -0.90 -3.84
CA LEU A 74 -0.47 -1.09 -2.99
C LEU A 74 0.47 -2.23 -3.43
N PRO A 75 0.01 -3.47 -3.63
CA PRO A 75 0.88 -4.60 -3.99
C PRO A 75 1.61 -4.38 -5.32
N PHE A 76 0.96 -3.73 -6.30
CA PHE A 76 1.58 -3.40 -7.59
C PHE A 76 2.69 -2.35 -7.45
N MET A 77 2.58 -1.44 -6.47
CA MET A 77 3.62 -0.45 -6.16
C MET A 77 4.82 -1.07 -5.42
N ILE A 78 4.57 -2.07 -4.56
CA ILE A 78 5.59 -2.67 -3.69
C ILE A 78 6.63 -3.46 -4.48
N LEU A 79 6.22 -4.16 -5.55
CA LEU A 79 7.13 -4.97 -6.38
C LEU A 79 8.30 -4.15 -6.99
N PRO A 80 8.05 -3.05 -7.73
CA PRO A 80 9.12 -2.22 -8.30
C PRO A 80 9.90 -1.45 -7.23
N LEU A 81 9.23 -1.03 -6.15
CA LEU A 81 9.91 -0.39 -5.02
C LEU A 81 10.92 -1.36 -4.38
N TYR A 82 10.54 -2.63 -4.20
CA TYR A 82 11.43 -3.66 -3.68
C TYR A 82 12.65 -3.87 -4.60
N SER A 83 12.44 -3.99 -5.91
CA SER A 83 13.54 -4.16 -6.87
C SER A 83 14.51 -2.97 -6.84
N ALA A 84 14.02 -1.75 -6.65
CA ALA A 84 14.88 -0.57 -6.54
C ALA A 84 15.65 -0.51 -5.22
N ILE A 85 15.04 -0.92 -4.11
CA ILE A 85 15.71 -0.97 -2.80
C ILE A 85 16.75 -2.09 -2.76
N GLU A 86 16.49 -3.23 -3.40
CA GLU A 86 17.43 -4.36 -3.46
C GLU A 86 18.70 -4.01 -4.24
N LYS A 87 18.61 -3.13 -5.23
CA LYS A 87 19.74 -2.61 -6.01
C LYS A 87 20.58 -1.57 -5.26
N LEU A 88 20.18 -1.11 -4.08
CA LEU A 88 20.97 -0.17 -3.28
C LEU A 88 22.21 -0.88 -2.70
N ASP A 89 23.39 -0.40 -3.07
CA ASP A 89 24.64 -0.85 -2.45
C ASP A 89 24.75 -0.27 -1.02
N ASN A 90 25.00 -1.14 -0.04
CA ASN A 90 25.20 -0.75 1.35
C ASN A 90 26.44 0.16 1.51
N ARG A 91 27.42 0.09 0.61
CA ARG A 91 28.62 0.94 0.63
C ARG A 91 28.30 2.42 0.51
N LEU A 92 27.27 2.79 -0.26
CA LEU A 92 26.79 4.17 -0.37
C LEU A 92 26.23 4.69 0.96
N LEU A 93 25.59 3.82 1.74
CA LEU A 93 25.03 4.17 3.05
C LEU A 93 26.13 4.30 4.12
N GLU A 94 27.18 3.49 4.03
CA GLU A 94 28.36 3.56 4.90
C GLU A 94 29.18 4.82 4.60
N ALA A 95 29.49 5.10 3.33
CA ALA A 95 30.19 6.32 2.94
C ALA A 95 29.45 7.60 3.38
N ALA A 96 28.12 7.62 3.26
CA ALA A 96 27.32 8.75 3.73
C ALA A 96 27.36 8.91 5.27
N ARG A 97 27.53 7.82 6.03
CA ARG A 97 27.75 7.89 7.48
C ARG A 97 29.13 8.44 7.81
N ASP A 98 30.14 8.02 7.06
CA ASP A 98 31.52 8.47 7.25
C ASP A 98 31.66 9.97 6.97
N LEU A 99 30.88 10.48 6.01
CA LEU A 99 30.72 11.92 5.73
C LEU A 99 29.88 12.68 6.77
N GLY A 100 29.45 12.03 7.86
CA GLY A 100 28.69 12.66 8.95
C GLY A 100 27.21 12.90 8.67
N ALA A 101 26.63 12.31 7.62
CA ALA A 101 25.23 12.55 7.28
C ALA A 101 24.27 11.91 8.29
N ASN A 102 23.35 12.73 8.81
CA ASN A 102 22.31 12.26 9.73
C ASN A 102 21.28 11.36 8.99
N THR A 103 20.49 10.58 9.73
CA THR A 103 19.57 9.57 9.16
C THR A 103 18.56 10.17 8.16
N PHE A 104 18.00 11.35 8.46
CA PHE A 104 17.09 12.06 7.56
C PHE A 104 17.80 12.54 6.29
N GLN A 105 19.02 13.07 6.42
CA GLN A 105 19.83 13.51 5.27
C GLN A 105 20.17 12.32 4.36
N ARG A 106 20.54 11.17 4.93
CA ARG A 106 20.79 9.95 4.16
C ARG A 106 19.55 9.47 3.40
N PHE A 107 18.36 9.56 4.03
CA PHE A 107 17.12 9.19 3.36
C PHE A 107 16.82 10.10 2.17
N PHE A 108 16.76 11.42 2.36
CA PHE A 108 16.37 12.34 1.29
C PHE A 108 17.45 12.54 0.22
N ARG A 109 18.73 12.45 0.59
CA ARG A 109 19.84 12.79 -0.32
C ARG A 109 20.47 11.58 -1.01
N VAL A 110 20.29 10.38 -0.46
CA VAL A 110 20.89 9.15 -1.00
C VAL A 110 19.79 8.15 -1.37
N ILE A 111 18.99 7.71 -0.41
CA ILE A 111 18.01 6.63 -0.63
C ILE A 111 16.92 7.06 -1.61
N LEU A 112 16.31 8.23 -1.38
CA LEU A 112 15.21 8.72 -2.21
C LEU A 112 15.63 8.87 -3.69
N PRO A 113 16.68 9.63 -4.06
CA PRO A 113 17.06 9.79 -5.47
C PRO A 113 17.49 8.48 -6.12
N LEU A 114 18.18 7.58 -5.39
CA LEU A 114 18.57 6.27 -5.92
C LEU A 114 17.37 5.34 -6.15
N THR A 115 16.29 5.48 -5.38
CA THR A 115 15.07 4.69 -5.54
C THR A 115 14.01 5.35 -6.43
N MET A 116 14.20 6.60 -6.84
CA MET A 116 13.29 7.32 -7.75
C MET A 116 12.97 6.55 -9.05
N PRO A 117 13.93 5.90 -9.74
CA PRO A 117 13.60 5.09 -10.92
C PRO A 117 12.62 3.95 -10.61
N GLY A 118 12.71 3.37 -9.41
CA GLY A 118 11.78 2.35 -8.93
C GLY A 118 10.40 2.91 -8.59
N ILE A 119 10.35 4.10 -8.00
CA ILE A 119 9.09 4.79 -7.71
C ILE A 119 8.38 5.12 -9.03
N ILE A 120 9.09 5.64 -10.03
CA ILE A 120 8.52 5.94 -11.36
C ILE A 120 8.01 4.66 -12.03
N ALA A 121 8.81 3.57 -12.02
CA ALA A 121 8.38 2.28 -12.55
C ALA A 121 7.14 1.74 -11.81
N GLY A 122 7.04 1.94 -10.50
CA GLY A 122 5.87 1.60 -9.70
C GLY A 122 4.65 2.41 -10.03
N CYS A 123 4.77 3.72 -10.15
CA CYS A 123 3.67 4.58 -10.57
C CYS A 123 3.13 4.14 -11.95
N LEU A 124 4.01 3.79 -12.89
CA LEU A 124 3.61 3.28 -14.20
C LEU A 124 2.88 1.91 -14.11
N LEU A 125 3.39 0.99 -13.28
CA LEU A 125 2.77 -0.31 -13.07
C LEU A 125 1.39 -0.22 -12.39
N VAL A 126 1.21 0.76 -11.50
CA VAL A 126 -0.06 1.03 -10.83
C VAL A 126 -1.06 1.76 -11.75
N LEU A 127 -0.56 2.57 -12.69
CA LEU A 127 -1.40 3.30 -13.64
C LEU A 127 -2.23 2.35 -14.52
N LEU A 128 -1.65 1.23 -14.96
CA LEU A 128 -2.32 0.20 -15.78
C LEU A 128 -3.63 -0.32 -15.15
N PRO A 129 -3.62 -0.92 -13.94
CA PRO A 129 -4.85 -1.36 -13.28
C PRO A 129 -5.76 -0.19 -12.89
N ALA A 130 -5.21 0.96 -12.50
CA ALA A 130 -6.02 2.14 -12.17
C ALA A 130 -6.87 2.62 -13.37
N MET A 131 -6.29 2.66 -14.58
CA MET A 131 -7.03 2.98 -15.80
C MET A 131 -8.08 1.91 -16.14
N GLY A 132 -7.75 0.63 -15.94
CA GLY A 132 -8.69 -0.48 -16.15
C GLY A 132 -9.94 -0.40 -15.26
N MET A 133 -9.75 0.00 -13.99
CA MET A 133 -10.85 0.19 -13.05
C MET A 133 -11.74 1.38 -13.44
N PHE A 134 -11.15 2.49 -13.93
CA PHE A 134 -11.90 3.65 -14.42
C PHE A 134 -12.69 3.35 -15.70
N LEU A 135 -12.17 2.50 -16.59
CA LEU A 135 -12.89 2.02 -17.76
C LEU A 135 -14.07 1.12 -17.39
N CYS A 136 -13.95 0.30 -16.34
CA CYS A 136 -15.02 -0.54 -15.82
C CYS A 136 -16.13 0.22 -15.09
N SER A 137 -15.89 1.43 -14.61
CA SER A 137 -16.93 2.26 -13.98
C SER A 137 -17.89 2.92 -15.00
N ARG A 138 -17.74 2.66 -16.31
CA ARG A 138 -18.67 3.16 -17.34
C ARG A 138 -20.01 2.38 -17.27
N PRO A 139 -21.16 3.05 -17.24
CA PRO A 139 -22.43 2.49 -16.72
C PRO A 139 -23.11 1.39 -17.56
N THR A 140 -22.53 0.89 -18.66
CA THR A 140 -23.21 0.03 -19.63
C THR A 140 -23.02 -1.49 -19.45
N ARG A 141 -22.49 -1.97 -18.31
CA ARG A 141 -22.34 -3.42 -18.08
C ARG A 141 -22.48 -3.85 -16.60
N TRP A 142 -23.63 -3.51 -16.01
CA TRP A 142 -24.02 -3.73 -14.61
C TRP A 142 -24.01 -5.20 -14.09
N SER A 143 -23.92 -6.22 -14.96
CA SER A 143 -24.04 -7.63 -14.52
C SER A 143 -22.72 -8.28 -14.05
N LYS A 144 -21.54 -7.67 -14.29
CA LYS A 144 -20.23 -8.26 -13.90
C LYS A 144 -19.44 -7.46 -12.85
N SER A 145 -20.08 -6.53 -12.16
CA SER A 145 -19.44 -5.61 -11.18
C SER A 145 -18.82 -6.32 -9.96
N LEU A 146 -19.30 -7.53 -9.62
CA LEU A 146 -18.73 -8.34 -8.53
C LEU A 146 -17.33 -8.91 -8.83
N ALA A 147 -16.84 -8.83 -10.07
CA ALA A 147 -15.54 -9.38 -10.49
C ALA A 147 -14.43 -8.33 -10.68
N CYS A 148 -14.74 -7.04 -10.51
CA CYS A 148 -13.76 -5.94 -10.63
C CYS A 148 -13.21 -5.47 -9.27
N TRP A 149 -13.59 -6.17 -8.21
CA TRP A 149 -13.17 -5.98 -6.84
C TRP A 149 -12.54 -7.28 -6.34
#